data_AF-B7G5N2-F1
#
_entry.id   AF-B7G5N2-F1
#
_cell.length_a   1.000
_cell.length_b   1.000
_cell.length_c   1.000
_cell.angle_alpha   90.00
_cell.angle_beta   90.00
_cell.angle_gamma   90.00
#
_symmetry.space_group_name_H-M   'P 1'
#
loop_
_entity.id
_entity.type
_entity.pdbx_description
1 polymer ?
#
loop_
_entity_poly.entity_id
_entity_poly.type
_entity_poly.pdbx_seq_one_letter_code
_entity_poly.pdbx_strand_id
1 'polypeptide(L)'
;MDPRTIKRPRSSTPSKGGRNDDSNAPPKKKKTKKSKRNRINSEYGDDDATNNAGAGIKKHKSQHHHHSSTNSMESTATAEGQMMWQMLSTFSHLEQSRFEAYQRATFSQDAVKAWVAATLSNRYGLAELRPLEDLVSPGQASDIGMIVSALAKIYAQRLVSAAKTIQGNESAEPAPLLPEHIRKAWEQRTRQGLDPGFFLQSSSGIGGPVVADNHNLRRLAALAAQEEHDKQEATAEERQEDVTMKDAIQVEMRQVRSQQTPRTTLQPQPKLQRKHS
;
A
#
# COMPACT_ATOMS: atom_id res chain seq x y z
N MET A 1 -59.84 -29.02 6.47
CA MET A 1 -58.37 -28.97 6.26
C MET A 1 -57.76 -28.53 7.58
N ASP A 2 -57.38 -29.49 8.42
CA ASP A 2 -56.90 -29.22 9.78
C ASP A 2 -55.40 -28.88 9.78
N PRO A 3 -54.97 -27.78 10.43
CA PRO A 3 -53.55 -27.45 10.55
C PRO A 3 -52.90 -28.33 11.63
N ARG A 4 -52.00 -29.21 11.20
CA ARG A 4 -51.21 -30.07 12.09
C ARG A 4 -50.22 -29.21 12.90
N THR A 5 -50.40 -29.21 14.22
CA THR A 5 -49.46 -28.68 15.22
C THR A 5 -48.13 -29.43 15.18
N ILE A 6 -47.06 -28.72 14.84
CA ILE A 6 -45.67 -29.21 14.90
C ILE A 6 -45.18 -29.09 16.35
N LYS A 7 -45.00 -30.23 17.04
CA LYS A 7 -44.37 -30.31 18.36
C LYS A 7 -42.85 -30.10 18.23
N ARG A 8 -42.31 -29.08 18.90
CA ARG A 8 -40.87 -28.88 19.06
C ARG A 8 -40.34 -29.73 20.23
N PRO A 9 -39.18 -30.39 20.10
CA PRO A 9 -38.54 -31.08 21.22
C PRO A 9 -37.91 -30.07 22.20
N ARG A 10 -38.12 -30.31 23.50
CA ARG A 10 -37.44 -29.61 24.59
C ARG A 10 -36.09 -30.28 24.83
N SER A 11 -34.98 -29.56 24.62
CA SER A 11 -33.66 -30.01 25.08
C SER A 11 -33.41 -29.51 26.50
N SER A 12 -33.57 -30.41 27.45
CA SER A 12 -33.08 -30.29 28.83
C SER A 12 -31.59 -30.60 28.87
N THR A 13 -30.77 -29.71 29.42
CA THR A 13 -29.48 -30.10 30.00
C THR A 13 -29.39 -29.62 31.44
N PRO A 14 -28.76 -30.41 32.34
CA PRO A 14 -28.88 -30.25 33.77
C PRO A 14 -27.78 -29.35 34.35
N SER A 15 -28.17 -28.59 35.37
CA SER A 15 -27.30 -27.91 36.31
C SER A 15 -26.63 -28.90 37.29
N LYS A 16 -25.31 -28.83 37.41
CA LYS A 16 -24.45 -29.29 38.53
C LYS A 16 -23.26 -28.33 38.54
N GLY A 17 -22.95 -27.53 39.56
CA GLY A 17 -22.99 -27.79 40.99
C GLY A 17 -21.63 -28.35 41.43
N GLY A 18 -20.77 -27.53 42.02
CA GLY A 18 -19.49 -27.98 42.57
C GLY A 18 -18.56 -26.86 43.05
N ARG A 19 -18.74 -26.45 44.32
CA ARG A 19 -17.73 -25.75 45.13
C ARG A 19 -16.47 -26.60 45.28
N ASN A 20 -15.31 -25.97 45.40
CA ASN A 20 -14.27 -26.37 46.36
C ASN A 20 -13.38 -25.16 46.66
N ASP A 21 -13.49 -24.68 47.90
CA ASP A 21 -12.42 -24.05 48.66
C ASP A 21 -11.25 -25.04 48.76
N ASP A 22 -10.01 -24.61 48.54
CA ASP A 22 -8.90 -24.90 49.47
C ASP A 22 -7.54 -24.35 49.02
N SER A 23 -6.75 -24.01 50.03
CA SER A 23 -5.28 -23.96 50.06
C SER A 23 -4.57 -22.72 49.48
N ASN A 24 -4.57 -21.71 50.33
CA ASN A 24 -3.43 -20.89 50.72
C ASN A 24 -2.06 -21.61 50.51
N ALA A 25 -1.29 -21.21 49.51
CA ALA A 25 0.08 -21.67 49.26
C ALA A 25 1.05 -20.47 49.14
N PRO A 26 2.19 -20.47 49.85
CA PRO A 26 3.09 -19.33 49.89
C PRO A 26 3.85 -19.12 48.57
N PRO A 27 4.14 -17.86 48.18
CA PRO A 27 4.79 -17.56 46.91
C PRO A 27 6.25 -18.03 46.89
N LYS A 28 6.54 -19.00 46.01
CA LYS A 28 7.91 -19.43 45.71
C LYS A 28 8.67 -18.28 45.02
N LYS A 29 9.74 -17.82 45.68
CA LYS A 29 10.70 -16.83 45.19
C LYS A 29 11.28 -17.27 43.84
N LYS A 30 10.83 -16.64 42.74
CA LYS A 30 11.44 -16.79 41.41
C LYS A 30 12.77 -16.04 41.39
N LYS A 31 13.85 -16.80 41.18
CA LYS A 31 15.21 -16.30 40.96
C LYS A 31 15.22 -15.42 39.70
N THR A 32 15.56 -14.15 39.87
CA THR A 32 15.85 -13.20 38.79
C THR A 32 17.05 -13.67 37.99
N LYS A 33 16.84 -14.14 36.76
CA LYS A 33 17.91 -14.33 35.78
C LYS A 33 18.40 -12.95 35.34
N LYS A 34 19.66 -12.64 35.65
CA LYS A 34 20.44 -11.49 35.14
C LYS A 34 20.28 -11.40 33.62
N SER A 35 19.54 -10.40 33.15
CA SER A 35 19.51 -10.01 31.74
C SER A 35 20.84 -9.36 31.37
N LYS A 36 21.56 -9.99 30.44
CA LYS A 36 22.83 -9.51 29.89
C LYS A 36 22.51 -8.36 28.95
N ARG A 37 22.70 -7.14 29.43
CA ARG A 37 22.52 -5.88 28.68
C ARG A 37 23.54 -5.88 27.53
N ASN A 38 23.07 -6.14 26.31
CA ASN A 38 23.89 -6.05 25.11
C ASN A 38 24.07 -4.55 24.80
N ARG A 39 25.25 -4.03 25.13
CA ARG A 39 25.64 -2.64 24.88
C ARG A 39 26.05 -2.56 23.41
N ILE A 40 25.15 -2.06 22.57
CA ILE A 40 25.46 -1.69 21.19
C ILE A 40 26.27 -0.40 21.28
N ASN A 41 27.57 -0.48 21.01
CA ASN A 41 28.42 0.67 20.77
C ASN A 41 27.96 1.29 19.44
N SER A 42 27.39 2.50 19.51
CA SER A 42 27.30 3.39 18.36
C SER A 42 28.59 4.20 18.29
N GLU A 43 29.48 3.77 17.41
CA GLU A 43 30.71 4.47 17.07
C GLU A 43 30.39 5.37 15.87
N TYR A 44 29.99 6.60 16.16
CA TYR A 44 30.17 7.71 15.23
C TYR A 44 31.59 8.23 15.49
N GLY A 45 32.44 8.08 14.48
CA GLY A 45 33.81 8.56 14.49
C GLY A 45 33.85 10.07 14.60
N ASP A 46 34.69 10.54 15.53
CA ASP A 46 35.15 11.91 15.64
C ASP A 46 36.65 11.86 15.34
N ASP A 47 37.07 12.62 14.34
CA ASP A 47 38.44 12.73 13.90
C ASP A 47 39.20 13.61 14.89
N ASP A 48 40.10 13.06 15.72
CA ASP A 48 41.27 13.82 16.16
C ASP A 48 42.45 12.94 16.58
N ALA A 49 43.63 13.50 16.37
CA ALA A 49 44.91 12.85 16.27
C ALA A 49 45.56 12.45 17.62
N THR A 50 46.50 11.51 17.49
CA THR A 50 47.87 11.46 18.07
C THR A 50 48.27 10.21 18.85
N ASN A 51 49.42 9.67 18.41
CA ASN A 51 50.53 9.06 19.16
C ASN A 51 50.37 7.71 19.88
N ASN A 52 51.00 6.71 19.22
CA ASN A 52 52.21 6.01 19.68
C ASN A 52 52.16 5.22 21.01
N ALA A 53 52.15 3.89 20.91
CA ALA A 53 53.16 2.98 21.49
C ALA A 53 52.72 1.51 21.29
N GLY A 54 53.69 0.65 21.04
CA GLY A 54 53.48 -0.69 20.51
C GLY A 54 53.04 -1.76 21.51
N ALA A 55 52.48 -2.83 20.94
CA ALA A 55 52.57 -4.18 21.47
C ALA A 55 52.33 -5.15 20.30
N GLY A 56 53.33 -5.95 19.98
CA GLY A 56 53.30 -6.89 18.87
C GLY A 56 52.23 -7.96 19.07
N ILE A 57 51.39 -8.14 18.05
CA ILE A 57 50.53 -9.31 17.91
C ILE A 57 50.78 -9.92 16.54
N LYS A 58 51.03 -11.23 16.56
CA LYS A 58 51.48 -12.09 15.47
C LYS A 58 50.50 -12.05 14.31
N LYS A 59 51.03 -11.78 13.11
CA LYS A 59 50.33 -11.85 11.82
C LYS A 59 49.86 -13.27 11.55
N HIS A 60 48.59 -13.58 11.82
CA HIS A 60 47.90 -14.67 11.15
C HIS A 60 47.41 -14.16 9.79
N LYS A 61 48.13 -14.56 8.74
CA LYS A 61 47.77 -14.34 7.34
C LYS A 61 46.57 -15.22 6.99
N SER A 62 45.38 -14.78 7.40
CA SER A 62 44.11 -15.31 6.89
C SER A 62 43.92 -14.74 5.48
N GLN A 63 44.01 -15.61 4.47
CA GLN A 63 43.54 -15.32 3.13
C GLN A 63 42.02 -15.15 3.18
N HIS A 64 41.56 -13.92 3.38
CA HIS A 64 40.19 -13.55 3.11
C HIS A 64 39.99 -13.56 1.59
N HIS A 65 39.48 -14.68 1.07
CA HIS A 65 38.76 -14.67 -0.19
C HIS A 65 37.57 -13.71 -0.01
N HIS A 66 37.69 -12.52 -0.58
CA HIS A 66 36.54 -11.69 -0.92
C HIS A 66 35.71 -12.47 -1.94
N HIS A 67 34.86 -13.38 -1.47
CA HIS A 67 33.64 -13.68 -2.19
C HIS A 67 32.80 -12.41 -2.13
N SER A 68 33.04 -11.48 -3.07
CA SER A 68 32.05 -10.47 -3.42
C SER A 68 30.79 -11.26 -3.73
N SER A 69 29.84 -11.22 -2.82
CA SER A 69 28.53 -11.82 -2.99
C SER A 69 27.86 -11.04 -4.13
N THR A 70 28.16 -11.45 -5.35
CA THR A 70 27.39 -11.16 -6.56
C THR A 70 26.09 -11.97 -6.46
N ASN A 71 25.25 -11.67 -5.47
CA ASN A 71 23.81 -11.94 -5.56
C ASN A 71 23.22 -10.93 -6.58
N SER A 72 23.79 -10.98 -7.79
CA SER A 72 23.68 -9.97 -8.82
C SER A 72 22.56 -10.34 -9.77
N MET A 73 21.39 -9.76 -9.52
CA MET A 73 20.47 -9.26 -10.55
C MET A 73 19.72 -10.24 -11.47
N GLU A 74 19.66 -11.54 -11.22
CA GLU A 74 18.79 -12.42 -12.04
C GLU A 74 17.28 -12.10 -11.92
N SER A 75 16.87 -11.30 -10.91
CA SER A 75 15.47 -10.84 -10.76
C SER A 75 15.12 -9.57 -11.57
N THR A 76 16.01 -9.07 -12.42
CA THR A 76 15.74 -7.90 -13.30
C THR A 76 15.30 -8.30 -14.72
N ALA A 77 15.01 -9.57 -15.00
CA ALA A 77 14.68 -10.02 -16.35
C ALA A 77 13.35 -9.46 -16.90
N THR A 78 12.46 -8.96 -16.05
CA THR A 78 11.23 -8.29 -16.51
C THR A 78 11.52 -6.83 -16.89
N ALA A 79 10.84 -6.32 -17.92
CA ALA A 79 10.98 -4.92 -18.34
C ALA A 79 10.73 -3.92 -17.17
N GLU A 80 9.79 -4.26 -16.29
CA GLU A 80 9.53 -3.51 -15.05
C GLU A 80 10.73 -3.57 -14.08
N GLY A 81 11.35 -4.74 -13.92
CA GLY A 81 12.56 -4.91 -13.11
C GLY A 81 13.74 -4.09 -13.64
N GLN A 82 13.92 -4.01 -14.96
CA GLN A 82 14.95 -3.17 -15.58
C GLN A 82 14.69 -1.68 -15.36
N MET A 83 13.44 -1.22 -15.54
CA MET A 83 13.07 0.16 -15.28
C MET A 83 13.25 0.55 -13.81
N MET A 84 12.84 -0.32 -12.88
CA MET A 84 13.03 -0.08 -11.46
C MET A 84 14.51 -0.04 -11.10
N TRP A 85 15.32 -0.93 -11.67
CA TRP A 85 16.76 -0.91 -11.47
C TRP A 85 17.41 0.38 -11.97
N GLN A 86 17.03 0.84 -13.18
CA GLN A 86 17.51 2.11 -13.73
C GLN A 86 17.06 3.30 -12.87
N MET A 87 15.85 3.26 -12.30
CA MET A 87 15.39 4.30 -11.37
C MET A 87 16.25 4.31 -10.10
N LEU A 88 16.51 3.13 -9.52
CA LEU A 88 17.32 2.99 -8.30
C LEU A 88 18.79 3.37 -8.52
N SER A 89 19.33 3.27 -9.74
CA SER A 89 20.71 3.68 -10.02
C SER A 89 20.90 5.20 -10.01
N THR A 90 19.81 5.98 -10.11
CA THR A 90 19.83 7.45 -9.98
C THR A 90 19.78 7.91 -8.52
N PHE A 91 19.54 7.02 -7.57
CA PHE A 91 19.44 7.38 -6.16
C PHE A 91 20.80 7.68 -5.57
N SER A 92 20.87 8.70 -4.72
CA SER A 92 22.01 8.89 -3.83
C SER A 92 22.14 7.71 -2.86
N HIS A 93 23.33 7.49 -2.32
CA HIS A 93 23.56 6.42 -1.34
C HIS A 93 22.62 6.54 -0.12
N LEU A 94 22.29 7.77 0.29
CA LEU A 94 21.33 8.02 1.36
C LEU A 94 19.91 7.56 0.99
N GLU A 95 19.48 7.81 -0.24
CA GLU A 95 18.16 7.38 -0.74
C GLU A 95 18.10 5.87 -0.90
N GLN A 96 19.15 5.23 -1.41
CA GLN A 96 19.25 3.77 -1.48
C GLN A 96 19.14 3.15 -0.07
N SER A 97 19.86 3.70 0.91
CA SER A 97 19.78 3.24 2.30
C SER A 97 18.36 3.37 2.87
N ARG A 98 17.67 4.49 2.61
CA ARG A 98 16.27 4.71 3.01
C ARG A 98 15.32 3.72 2.33
N PHE A 99 15.52 3.47 1.05
CA PHE A 99 14.72 2.51 0.28
C PHE A 99 14.88 1.09 0.81
N GLU A 100 16.11 0.63 1.06
CA GLU A 100 16.37 -0.69 1.65
C GLU A 100 15.78 -0.83 3.06
N ALA A 101 15.94 0.21 3.90
CA ALA A 101 15.35 0.23 5.23
C ALA A 101 13.82 0.10 5.17
N TYR A 102 13.19 0.81 4.24
CA TYR A 102 11.75 0.72 4.00
C TYR A 102 11.32 -0.65 3.44
N GLN A 103 12.09 -1.25 2.54
CA GLN A 103 11.81 -2.56 1.99
C GLN A 103 11.83 -3.63 3.10
N ARG A 104 12.86 -3.59 3.96
CA ARG A 104 13.04 -4.52 5.08
C ARG A 104 12.13 -4.25 6.28
N ALA A 105 11.55 -3.05 6.39
CA ALA A 105 10.62 -2.72 7.47
C ALA A 105 9.38 -3.62 7.45
N THR A 106 9.17 -4.39 8.51
CA THR A 106 8.03 -5.27 8.72
C THR A 106 7.44 -5.06 10.12
N PHE A 107 6.15 -5.35 10.28
CA PHE A 107 5.52 -5.39 11.59
C PHE A 107 5.82 -6.72 12.28
N SER A 108 5.94 -6.69 13.61
CA SER A 108 6.02 -7.91 14.41
C SER A 108 4.73 -8.71 14.25
N GLN A 109 4.85 -9.92 13.70
CA GLN A 109 3.69 -10.80 13.47
C GLN A 109 2.96 -11.12 14.77
N ASP A 110 3.67 -11.34 15.87
CA ASP A 110 3.08 -11.63 17.18
C ASP A 110 2.26 -10.44 17.69
N ALA A 111 2.78 -9.20 17.52
CA ALA A 111 2.06 -8.00 17.91
C ALA A 111 0.80 -7.78 17.07
N VAL A 112 0.88 -8.02 15.75
CA VAL A 112 -0.26 -7.90 14.84
C VAL A 112 -1.32 -8.95 15.19
N LYS A 113 -0.93 -10.22 15.39
CA LYS A 113 -1.86 -11.28 15.80
C LYS A 113 -2.54 -10.97 17.13
N ALA A 114 -1.78 -10.51 18.13
CA ALA A 114 -2.32 -10.13 19.43
C ALA A 114 -3.34 -8.97 19.30
N TRP A 115 -3.04 -7.96 18.47
CA TRP A 115 -3.96 -6.85 18.22
C TRP A 115 -5.24 -7.30 17.50
N VAL A 116 -5.12 -8.15 16.47
CA VAL A 116 -6.29 -8.70 15.77
C VAL A 116 -7.15 -9.54 16.72
N ALA A 117 -6.52 -10.39 17.52
CA ALA A 117 -7.21 -11.23 18.49
C ALA A 117 -7.96 -10.39 19.55
N ALA A 118 -7.34 -9.32 20.05
CA ALA A 118 -7.99 -8.38 20.97
C ALA A 118 -9.19 -7.67 20.30
N THR A 119 -9.03 -7.27 19.04
CA THR A 119 -10.10 -6.61 18.27
C THR A 119 -11.29 -7.54 18.05
N LEU A 120 -11.05 -8.80 17.67
CA LEU A 120 -12.10 -9.81 17.50
C LEU A 120 -12.76 -10.16 18.84
N SER A 121 -11.97 -10.34 19.90
CA SER A 121 -12.49 -10.64 21.24
C SER A 121 -13.43 -9.53 21.74
N ASN A 122 -13.03 -8.27 21.57
CA ASN A 122 -13.87 -7.13 21.92
C ASN A 122 -15.15 -7.07 21.07
N ARG A 123 -15.04 -7.31 19.76
CA ARG A 123 -16.19 -7.30 18.84
C ARG A 123 -17.22 -8.38 19.16
N TYR A 124 -16.78 -9.55 19.60
CA TYR A 124 -17.65 -10.69 19.95
C TYR A 124 -18.02 -10.75 21.45
N GLY A 125 -17.58 -9.78 22.26
CA GLY A 125 -17.90 -9.73 23.69
C GLY A 125 -17.30 -10.89 24.49
N LEU A 126 -16.14 -11.39 24.09
CA LEU A 126 -15.44 -12.45 24.82
C LEU A 126 -14.79 -11.87 26.08
N ALA A 127 -15.06 -12.48 27.24
CA ALA A 127 -14.58 -12.00 28.53
C ALA A 127 -13.05 -12.14 28.72
N GLU A 128 -12.41 -13.04 27.98
CA GLU A 128 -10.98 -13.35 28.12
C GLU A 128 -10.29 -13.26 26.74
N LEU A 129 -9.08 -12.71 26.73
CA LEU A 129 -8.25 -12.58 25.53
C LEU A 129 -7.80 -13.97 25.08
N ARG A 130 -8.36 -14.45 23.97
CA ARG A 130 -7.94 -15.70 23.33
C ARG A 130 -6.88 -15.43 22.27
N PRO A 131 -5.94 -16.36 22.03
CA PRO A 131 -5.01 -16.25 20.91
C PRO A 131 -5.77 -16.25 19.58
N LEU A 132 -5.17 -15.67 18.53
CA LEU A 132 -5.84 -15.55 17.22
C LEU A 132 -6.17 -16.94 16.65
N GLU A 133 -5.31 -17.92 16.92
CA GLU A 133 -5.44 -19.32 16.52
C GLU A 133 -6.75 -19.98 16.99
N ASP A 134 -7.31 -19.53 18.12
CA ASP A 134 -8.58 -20.04 18.67
C ASP A 134 -9.81 -19.30 18.14
N LEU A 135 -9.61 -18.16 17.48
CA LEU A 135 -10.67 -17.26 16.99
C LEU A 135 -10.94 -17.41 15.49
N VAL A 136 -10.07 -18.09 14.75
CA VAL A 136 -10.12 -18.24 13.30
C VAL A 136 -10.01 -19.71 12.90
N SER A 137 -10.28 -20.04 11.64
CA SER A 137 -10.14 -21.43 11.19
C SER A 137 -8.69 -21.92 11.35
N PRO A 138 -8.46 -23.19 11.71
CA PRO A 138 -7.12 -23.73 11.89
C PRO A 138 -6.21 -23.45 10.70
N GLY A 139 -4.99 -22.98 10.97
CA GLY A 139 -4.01 -22.62 9.95
C GLY A 139 -4.11 -21.19 9.41
N GLN A 140 -5.22 -20.46 9.60
CA GLN A 140 -5.41 -19.14 9.00
C GLN A 140 -4.79 -17.96 9.78
N ALA A 141 -4.42 -18.15 11.05
CA ALA A 141 -3.92 -17.07 11.90
C ALA A 141 -2.64 -16.41 11.34
N SER A 142 -1.77 -17.20 10.69
CA SER A 142 -0.55 -16.68 10.05
C SER A 142 -0.88 -15.81 8.84
N ASP A 143 -1.75 -16.29 7.96
CA ASP A 143 -2.15 -15.59 6.74
C ASP A 143 -2.84 -14.27 7.06
N ILE A 144 -3.74 -14.28 8.05
CA ILE A 144 -4.41 -13.06 8.53
C ILE A 144 -3.36 -12.07 9.08
N GLY A 145 -2.39 -12.54 9.86
CA GLY A 145 -1.29 -11.69 10.36
C GLY A 145 -0.50 -11.03 9.23
N MET A 146 -0.15 -11.79 8.18
CA MET A 146 0.55 -11.27 7.01
C MET A 146 -0.28 -10.23 6.24
N ILE A 147 -1.55 -10.53 5.98
CA ILE A 147 -2.47 -9.64 5.25
C ILE A 147 -2.64 -8.33 6.02
N VAL A 148 -2.93 -8.40 7.32
CA VAL A 148 -3.11 -7.20 8.16
C VAL A 148 -1.82 -6.38 8.23
N SER A 149 -0.65 -7.03 8.31
CA SER A 149 0.65 -6.36 8.29
C SER A 149 0.89 -5.62 6.96
N ALA A 150 0.56 -6.25 5.83
CA ALA A 150 0.70 -5.65 4.50
C ALA A 150 -0.23 -4.44 4.35
N LEU A 151 -1.50 -4.57 4.74
CA LEU A 151 -2.47 -3.48 4.72
C LEU A 151 -2.05 -2.32 5.63
N ALA A 152 -1.55 -2.61 6.84
CA ALA A 152 -1.03 -1.60 7.74
C ALA A 152 0.17 -0.85 7.14
N LYS A 153 1.06 -1.54 6.43
CA LYS A 153 2.22 -0.93 5.76
C LYS A 153 1.79 0.00 4.63
N ILE A 154 0.84 -0.44 3.79
CA ILE A 154 0.26 0.37 2.72
C ILE A 154 -0.45 1.60 3.29
N TYR A 155 -1.19 1.43 4.38
CA TYR A 155 -1.86 2.55 5.04
C TYR A 155 -0.85 3.58 5.59
N ALA A 156 0.20 3.13 6.27
CA ALA A 156 1.26 4.00 6.77
C ALA A 156 1.96 4.77 5.63
N GLN A 157 2.22 4.12 4.48
CA GLN A 157 2.79 4.78 3.30
C GLN A 157 1.90 5.91 2.79
N ARG A 158 0.60 5.64 2.63
CA ARG A 158 -0.39 6.63 2.16
C ARG A 158 -0.49 7.81 3.12
N LEU A 159 -0.47 7.54 4.42
CA LEU A 159 -0.53 8.58 5.45
C LEU A 159 0.73 9.44 5.46
N VAL A 160 1.92 8.82 5.39
CA VAL A 160 3.20 9.53 5.32
C VAL A 160 3.33 10.35 4.04
N SER A 161 2.85 9.83 2.89
CA SER A 161 2.82 10.56 1.63
C SER A 161 1.93 11.82 1.73
N ALA A 162 0.74 11.71 2.31
CA ALA A 162 -0.13 12.85 2.56
C ALA A 162 0.44 13.83 3.58
N ALA A 163 1.15 13.36 4.61
CA ALA A 163 1.82 14.23 5.57
C ALA A 163 2.93 15.06 4.89
N LYS A 164 3.66 14.46 3.94
CA LYS A 164 4.68 15.17 3.16
C LYS A 164 4.10 16.27 2.26
N THR A 165 2.92 16.06 1.67
CA THR A 165 2.28 17.12 0.85
C THR A 165 1.85 18.31 1.72
N ILE A 166 1.34 18.06 2.93
CA ILE A 166 1.03 19.13 3.89
C ILE A 166 2.29 19.86 4.33
N GLN A 167 3.36 19.14 4.63
CA GLN A 167 4.64 19.73 5.00
C GLN A 167 5.20 20.65 3.89
N GLY A 168 5.18 20.19 2.64
CA GLY A 168 5.67 20.98 1.50
C GLY A 168 4.87 22.26 1.24
N ASN A 169 3.62 22.30 1.66
CA ASN A 169 2.79 23.51 1.59
C ASN A 169 3.11 24.52 2.72
N GLU A 170 3.62 24.04 3.87
CA GLU A 170 3.93 24.89 5.03
C GLU A 170 5.39 25.41 5.00
N SER A 171 6.32 24.62 4.45
CA SER A 171 7.75 24.95 4.39
C SER A 171 8.36 24.45 3.09
N ALA A 172 9.11 25.31 2.41
CA ALA A 172 9.89 24.95 1.22
C ALA A 172 11.13 24.11 1.56
N GLU A 173 11.63 24.22 2.79
CA GLU A 173 12.84 23.52 3.23
C GLU A 173 12.53 22.08 3.71
N PRO A 174 13.41 21.11 3.39
CA PRO A 174 13.25 19.72 3.80
C PRO A 174 13.44 19.54 5.32
N ALA A 175 12.34 19.50 6.05
CA ALA A 175 12.34 19.24 7.49
C ALA A 175 11.87 17.81 7.83
N PRO A 176 12.11 17.30 9.05
CA PRO A 176 11.46 16.09 9.54
C PRO A 176 9.93 16.27 9.66
N LEU A 177 9.17 15.20 9.44
CA LEU A 177 7.72 15.22 9.62
C LEU A 177 7.37 15.41 11.11
N LEU A 178 6.52 16.39 11.39
CA LEU A 178 6.00 16.65 12.74
C LEU A 178 4.71 15.83 12.98
N PRO A 179 4.37 15.52 14.24
CA PRO A 179 3.10 14.87 14.58
C PRO A 179 1.87 15.62 14.03
N GLU A 180 1.94 16.95 13.97
CA GLU A 180 0.86 17.79 13.42
C GLU A 180 0.61 17.54 11.93
N HIS A 181 1.65 17.25 11.13
CA HIS A 181 1.50 16.93 9.71
C HIS A 181 0.73 15.62 9.52
N ILE A 182 1.04 14.62 10.34
CA ILE A 182 0.36 13.32 10.31
C ILE A 182 -1.10 13.47 10.73
N ARG A 183 -1.37 14.24 11.79
CA ARG A 183 -2.72 14.50 12.29
C ARG A 183 -3.58 15.23 11.25
N LYS A 184 -3.06 16.32 10.65
CA LYS A 184 -3.77 17.04 9.57
C LYS A 184 -4.00 16.16 8.35
N ALA A 185 -3.01 15.34 7.97
CA ALA A 185 -3.15 14.40 6.84
C ALA A 185 -4.26 13.38 7.09
N TRP A 186 -4.33 12.83 8.29
CA TRP A 186 -5.38 11.91 8.69
C TRP A 186 -6.76 12.58 8.67
N GLU A 187 -6.90 13.77 9.26
CA GLU A 187 -8.16 14.52 9.26
C GLU A 187 -8.64 14.83 7.83
N GLN A 188 -7.73 15.28 6.96
CA GLN A 188 -8.04 15.59 5.56
C GLN A 188 -8.48 14.34 4.79
N ARG A 189 -7.74 13.24 4.91
CA ARG A 189 -8.07 11.97 4.24
C ARG A 189 -9.38 11.37 4.75
N THR A 190 -9.65 11.50 6.05
CA THR A 190 -10.92 11.07 6.66
C THR A 190 -12.08 11.90 6.12
N ARG A 191 -11.94 13.23 6.01
CA ARG A 191 -12.96 14.12 5.41
C ARG A 191 -13.23 13.79 3.94
N GLN A 192 -12.20 13.36 3.20
CA GLN A 192 -12.30 12.97 1.80
C GLN A 192 -12.82 11.54 1.60
N GLY A 193 -13.00 10.75 2.67
CA GLY A 193 -13.42 9.34 2.56
C GLY A 193 -12.35 8.42 1.95
N LEU A 194 -11.07 8.82 1.98
CA LEU A 194 -9.96 8.05 1.41
C LEU A 194 -9.37 7.01 2.37
N ASP A 195 -9.78 7.04 3.64
CA ASP A 195 -9.29 6.11 4.65
C ASP A 195 -10.19 4.88 4.76
N PRO A 196 -9.61 3.66 4.83
CA PRO A 196 -10.38 2.41 4.79
C PRO A 196 -11.36 2.26 5.96
N GLY A 197 -11.09 2.95 7.08
CA GLY A 197 -12.01 3.02 8.22
C GLY A 197 -13.34 3.69 7.90
N PHE A 198 -13.41 4.54 6.86
CA PHE A 198 -14.65 5.20 6.44
C PHE A 198 -15.75 4.18 6.06
N PHE A 199 -15.38 3.07 5.43
CA PHE A 199 -16.32 2.01 5.03
C PHE A 199 -16.61 1.00 6.15
N LEU A 200 -15.76 0.97 7.19
CA LEU A 200 -15.79 -0.04 8.25
C LEU A 200 -16.23 0.52 9.61
N GLN A 201 -16.50 1.83 9.71
CA GLN A 201 -17.08 2.39 10.93
C GLN A 201 -18.42 1.71 11.19
N SER A 202 -18.49 0.95 12.28
CA SER A 202 -19.74 0.40 12.79
C SER A 202 -20.73 1.55 12.94
N SER A 203 -21.76 1.55 12.11
CA SER A 203 -22.89 2.48 12.20
C SER A 203 -23.60 2.43 13.57
N SER A 204 -23.21 1.48 14.44
CA SER A 204 -23.75 1.25 15.78
C SER A 204 -23.39 2.32 16.82
N GLY A 205 -22.47 3.26 16.54
CA GLY A 205 -22.03 4.26 17.53
C GLY A 205 -22.59 5.68 17.33
N ILE A 206 -23.07 6.00 16.14
CA ILE A 206 -23.68 7.32 15.82
C ILE A 206 -25.15 7.06 15.49
N GLY A 207 -25.83 6.39 16.42
CA GLY A 207 -27.27 6.17 16.41
C GLY A 207 -28.02 7.46 16.74
N GLY A 208 -27.98 8.42 15.81
CA GLY A 208 -29.10 9.30 15.56
C GLY A 208 -29.82 8.82 14.29
N PRO A 209 -31.16 8.91 14.20
CA PRO A 209 -31.94 8.47 13.03
C PRO A 209 -31.52 9.14 11.70
N VAL A 210 -30.67 10.17 11.74
CA VAL A 210 -30.19 10.94 10.59
C VAL A 210 -29.00 10.29 9.85
N VAL A 211 -28.31 9.30 10.44
CA VAL A 211 -27.10 8.72 9.81
C VAL A 211 -27.39 7.58 8.83
N ALA A 212 -28.52 6.87 8.99
CA ALA A 212 -29.00 5.93 7.99
C ALA A 212 -29.26 6.62 6.64
N ASP A 213 -29.76 7.85 6.69
CA ASP A 213 -29.97 8.69 5.51
C ASP A 213 -28.64 9.09 4.86
N ASN A 214 -27.58 9.34 5.63
CA ASN A 214 -26.28 9.71 5.07
C ASN A 214 -25.60 8.56 4.30
N HIS A 215 -25.75 7.31 4.74
CA HIS A 215 -25.22 6.17 3.97
C HIS A 215 -26.00 5.99 2.67
N ASN A 216 -27.33 6.13 2.73
CA ASN A 216 -28.16 6.06 1.53
C ASN A 216 -27.84 7.23 0.57
N LEU A 217 -27.66 8.44 1.10
CA LEU A 217 -27.27 9.63 0.33
C LEU A 217 -25.90 9.45 -0.32
N ARG A 218 -24.92 8.88 0.38
CA ARG A 218 -23.59 8.59 -0.19
C ARG A 218 -23.66 7.50 -1.25
N ARG A 219 -24.47 6.46 -1.04
CA ARG A 219 -24.71 5.43 -2.05
C ARG A 219 -25.37 6.03 -3.30
N LEU A 220 -26.36 6.90 -3.13
CA LEU A 220 -27.02 7.60 -4.23
C LEU A 220 -26.05 8.54 -4.95
N ALA A 221 -25.20 9.27 -4.22
CA ALA A 221 -24.17 10.12 -4.81
C ALA A 221 -23.13 9.33 -5.61
N ALA A 222 -22.71 8.17 -5.11
CA ALA A 222 -21.79 7.29 -5.83
C ALA A 222 -22.41 6.72 -7.11
N LEU A 223 -23.69 6.33 -7.06
CA LEU A 223 -24.42 5.88 -8.25
C LEU A 223 -24.60 7.00 -9.28
N ALA A 224 -24.94 8.22 -8.83
CA ALA A 224 -25.08 9.37 -9.71
C ALA A 224 -23.74 9.75 -10.37
N ALA A 225 -22.63 9.70 -9.63
CA ALA A 225 -21.30 9.95 -10.17
C ALA A 225 -20.89 8.90 -11.22
N GLN A 226 -21.24 7.63 -11.00
CA GLN A 226 -21.01 6.58 -11.99
C GLN A 226 -21.85 6.80 -13.26
N GLU A 227 -23.13 7.12 -13.11
CA GLU A 227 -24.02 7.39 -14.25
C GLU A 227 -23.53 8.60 -15.08
N GLU A 228 -23.01 9.64 -14.42
CA GLU A 228 -22.44 10.80 -15.11
C GLU A 228 -21.13 10.44 -15.85
N HIS A 229 -20.29 9.58 -15.26
CA HIS A 229 -19.08 9.09 -15.92
C HIS A 229 -19.42 8.25 -17.16
N ASP A 230 -20.34 7.28 -17.02
CA ASP A 230 -20.77 6.42 -18.13
C ASP A 230 -21.40 7.26 -19.26
N LYS A 231 -22.13 8.32 -18.92
CA LYS A 231 -22.67 9.28 -19.90
C LYS A 231 -21.58 10.07 -20.62
N GLN A 232 -20.55 10.52 -19.89
CA GLN A 232 -19.41 11.20 -20.51
C GLN A 232 -18.66 10.28 -21.47
N GLU A 233 -18.45 9.02 -21.09
CA GLU A 233 -17.81 8.00 -21.92
C GLU A 233 -18.61 7.74 -23.20
N ALA A 234 -19.93 7.56 -23.10
CA ALA A 234 -20.80 7.41 -24.26
C ALA A 234 -20.74 8.62 -25.23
N THR A 235 -20.71 9.85 -24.69
CA THR A 235 -20.57 11.06 -25.54
C THR A 235 -19.18 11.22 -26.12
N ALA A 236 -18.14 10.68 -25.47
CA ALA A 236 -16.78 10.69 -25.97
C ALA A 236 -16.62 9.70 -27.13
N GLU A 237 -17.24 8.52 -27.02
CA GLU A 237 -17.31 7.53 -28.10
C GLU A 237 -18.04 8.09 -29.33
N GLU A 238 -19.21 8.71 -29.15
CA GLU A 238 -19.95 9.35 -30.25
C GLU A 238 -19.12 10.43 -30.96
N ARG A 239 -18.40 11.25 -30.20
CA ARG A 239 -17.48 12.26 -30.78
C ARG A 239 -16.32 11.63 -31.54
N GLN A 240 -15.80 10.51 -31.05
CA GLN A 240 -14.70 9.81 -31.71
C GLN A 240 -15.17 9.17 -33.02
N GLU A 241 -16.37 8.57 -33.04
CA GLU A 241 -17.01 8.06 -34.26
C GLU A 241 -17.23 9.18 -35.29
N ASP A 242 -17.74 10.34 -34.86
CA ASP A 242 -17.95 11.51 -35.73
C ASP A 242 -16.65 12.03 -36.36
N VAL A 243 -15.55 12.05 -35.60
CA VAL A 243 -14.24 12.45 -36.11
C VAL A 243 -13.73 11.44 -37.13
N THR A 244 -13.81 10.14 -36.82
CA THR A 244 -13.37 9.09 -37.75
C THR A 244 -14.20 9.06 -39.04
N MET A 245 -15.51 9.33 -38.97
CA MET A 245 -16.39 9.42 -40.13
C MET A 245 -16.07 10.64 -41.00
N LYS A 246 -15.81 11.81 -40.40
CA LYS A 246 -15.39 13.02 -41.14
C LYS A 246 -14.05 12.81 -41.82
N ASP A 247 -13.11 12.16 -41.16
CA ASP A 247 -11.80 11.83 -41.74
C ASP A 247 -11.95 10.85 -42.90
N ALA A 248 -12.80 9.83 -42.77
CA ALA A 248 -13.09 8.88 -43.85
C ALA A 248 -13.71 9.58 -45.07
N ILE A 249 -14.72 10.45 -44.87
CA ILE A 249 -15.33 11.24 -45.94
C ILE A 249 -14.30 12.17 -46.60
N GLN A 250 -13.42 12.79 -45.82
CA GLN A 250 -12.40 13.68 -46.35
C GLN A 250 -11.34 12.93 -47.17
N VAL A 251 -10.96 11.72 -46.75
CA VAL A 251 -10.08 10.82 -47.51
C VAL A 251 -10.74 10.41 -48.82
N GLU A 252 -12.03 10.03 -48.79
CA GLU A 252 -12.78 9.65 -50.00
C GLU A 252 -12.91 10.82 -50.99
N MET A 253 -13.26 12.03 -50.51
CA MET A 253 -13.31 13.23 -51.36
C MET A 253 -11.96 13.55 -52.00
N ARG A 254 -10.84 13.38 -51.28
CA ARG A 254 -9.50 13.56 -51.85
C ARG A 254 -9.20 12.51 -52.93
N GLN A 255 -9.66 11.28 -52.75
CA GLN A 255 -9.47 10.20 -53.72
C GLN A 255 -10.32 10.38 -54.99
N VAL A 256 -11.55 10.89 -54.87
CA VAL A 256 -12.38 11.25 -56.04
C VAL A 256 -11.76 12.42 -56.81
N ARG A 257 -11.23 13.43 -56.10
CA ARG A 257 -10.62 14.61 -56.72
C ARG A 257 -9.32 14.29 -57.46
N SER A 258 -8.53 13.32 -56.99
CA SER A 258 -7.31 12.91 -57.68
C SER A 258 -7.58 12.15 -58.99
N GLN A 259 -8.75 11.51 -59.13
CA GLN A 259 -9.17 10.86 -60.38
C GLN A 259 -9.75 11.82 -61.42
N GLN A 260 -10.09 13.06 -61.04
CA GLN A 260 -10.53 14.13 -61.96
C GLN A 260 -9.42 15.13 -62.28
N THR A 261 -8.25 14.66 -62.71
CA THR A 261 -7.27 15.55 -63.35
C THR A 261 -7.49 15.56 -64.87
N PRO A 262 -7.82 16.70 -65.49
CA PRO A 262 -7.93 16.80 -66.94
C PRO A 262 -6.56 16.62 -67.56
N ARG A 263 -6.44 15.63 -68.43
CA ARG A 263 -5.25 15.25 -69.18
C ARG A 263 -4.98 16.30 -70.28
N THR A 264 -4.61 17.52 -69.91
CA THR A 264 -4.18 18.54 -70.88
C THR A 264 -2.67 18.44 -71.07
N THR A 265 -2.28 17.57 -71.98
CA THR A 265 -0.89 17.37 -72.41
C THR A 265 -0.39 18.62 -73.14
N LEU A 266 0.26 19.55 -72.42
CA LEU A 266 0.96 20.67 -73.03
C LEU A 266 2.34 20.20 -73.53
N GLN A 267 2.47 20.20 -74.86
CA GLN A 267 3.68 19.91 -75.60
C GLN A 267 4.80 20.93 -75.25
N PRO A 268 6.02 20.48 -74.88
CA PRO A 268 7.12 21.39 -74.62
C PRO A 268 7.73 21.90 -75.92
N GLN A 269 7.77 23.23 -76.08
CA GLN A 269 8.48 23.92 -77.16
C GLN A 269 10.01 23.84 -76.95
N PRO A 270 10.80 23.60 -78.03
CA PRO A 270 12.24 23.45 -77.94
C PRO A 270 12.96 24.81 -77.78
N LYS A 271 13.84 24.91 -76.78
CA LYS A 271 14.69 26.08 -76.52
C LYS A 271 15.89 26.12 -77.49
N LEU A 272 15.98 27.21 -78.25
CA LEU A 272 17.13 27.59 -79.07
C LEU A 272 18.37 27.87 -78.20
N GLN A 273 19.46 27.12 -78.41
CA GLN A 273 20.77 27.40 -77.82
C GLN A 273 21.51 28.47 -78.63
N ARG A 274 21.78 29.62 -78.00
CA ARG A 274 22.68 30.65 -78.52
C ARG A 274 24.12 30.32 -78.11
N LYS A 275 24.96 30.00 -79.09
CA LYS A 275 26.42 29.95 -78.95
C LYS A 275 26.97 31.37 -79.02
N HIS A 276 27.82 31.76 -78.08
CA HIS A 276 28.70 32.91 -78.21
C HIS A 276 30.15 32.42 -78.16
N SER A 277 30.89 32.81 -79.20
CA SER A 277 32.35 32.81 -79.31
C SER A 277 32.98 33.88 -78.43
#